data_AF-A0A2S2PBJ9-F1
#
_entry.id   AF-A0A2S2PBJ9-F1
#
_cell.length_a   1.000
_cell.length_b   1.000
_cell.length_c   1.000
_cell.angle_alpha   90.00
_cell.angle_beta   90.00
_cell.angle_gamma   90.00
#
_symmetry.space_group_name_H-M   'P 1'
#
loop_
_entity.id
_entity.type
_entity.pdbx_description
1 polymer ?
#
loop_
_entity_poly.entity_id
_entity_poly.type
_entity_poly.pdbx_seq_one_letter_code
_entity_poly.pdbx_strand_id
1 'polypeptide(L)'
;AQSNAQNLLLAFSNTDQDLVTKVFPRMAVDNISFVAKSDELIKAFGSRYLKSHREKHLVHVVTQKMRTLARLLIQMQLEYPSIKTLQECLVPKHFDLIVKCTKTVAGYDISKDLYGAPSVVLKIGNMLKQCCDIAEFNLLKHCNNLTLDEAQSSTQKAIINTRSIIEKQWSYEVSTNASKEILQKKWNKPAFLPLTSDIQLFRNHL
;
A
#
# COMPACT_ATOMS: atom_id res chain seq x y z
N ALA A 1 18.02 -11.13 -34.45
CA ALA A 1 17.87 -10.66 -33.05
C ALA A 1 16.68 -9.70 -32.86
N GLN A 2 15.54 -9.91 -33.56
CA GLN A 2 14.34 -9.05 -33.46
C GLN A 2 13.13 -9.74 -32.81
N SER A 3 13.23 -11.02 -32.43
CA SER A 3 12.12 -11.80 -31.84
C SER A 3 11.95 -11.60 -30.32
N ASN A 4 13.01 -11.25 -29.59
CA ASN A 4 12.92 -11.08 -28.12
C ASN A 4 12.18 -9.81 -27.69
N ALA A 5 12.15 -8.77 -28.53
CA ALA A 5 11.39 -7.56 -28.24
C ALA A 5 9.88 -7.74 -28.43
N GLN A 6 9.48 -8.58 -29.40
CA GLN A 6 8.06 -8.88 -29.65
C GLN A 6 7.46 -9.81 -28.58
N ASN A 7 8.24 -10.74 -28.03
CA ASN A 7 7.78 -11.60 -26.93
C ASN A 7 7.68 -10.87 -25.59
N LEU A 8 8.47 -9.81 -25.36
CA LEU A 8 8.35 -8.97 -24.16
C LEU A 8 7.09 -8.08 -24.20
N LEU A 9 6.63 -7.72 -25.40
CA LEU A 9 5.43 -6.90 -25.61
C LEU A 9 4.12 -7.68 -25.38
N LEU A 10 4.14 -9.01 -25.50
CA LEU A 10 2.95 -9.86 -25.29
C LEU A 10 2.65 -10.17 -23.81
N ALA A 11 3.56 -9.84 -22.89
CA ALA A 11 3.35 -9.99 -21.45
C ALA A 11 2.51 -8.86 -20.83
N PHE A 12 2.33 -7.73 -21.53
CA PHE A 12 1.49 -6.62 -21.07
C PHE A 12 0.04 -6.86 -21.47
N SER A 13 -0.62 -7.78 -20.77
CA SER A 13 -2.07 -7.93 -20.88
C SER A 13 -2.72 -6.61 -20.43
N ASN A 14 -3.32 -5.84 -21.37
CA ASN A 14 -4.12 -4.59 -21.31
C ASN A 14 -4.23 -3.75 -20.02
N THR A 15 -4.24 -4.37 -18.85
CA THR A 15 -4.20 -3.80 -17.51
C THR A 15 -3.02 -2.87 -17.23
N ASP A 16 -1.81 -3.22 -17.65
CA ASP A 16 -0.63 -2.38 -17.39
C ASP A 16 -0.65 -1.10 -18.24
N GLN A 17 -1.37 -1.12 -19.37
CA GLN A 17 -1.54 0.05 -20.23
C GLN A 17 -2.29 1.17 -19.51
N ASP A 18 -3.30 0.84 -18.69
CA ASP A 18 -4.05 1.83 -17.90
C ASP A 18 -3.16 2.49 -16.84
N LEU A 19 -2.27 1.73 -16.20
CA LEU A 19 -1.29 2.28 -15.26
C LEU A 19 -0.33 3.25 -15.96
N VAL A 20 0.24 2.82 -17.08
CA VAL A 20 1.22 3.60 -17.85
C VAL A 20 0.61 4.89 -18.40
N THR A 21 -0.65 4.85 -18.84
CA THR A 21 -1.31 6.01 -19.46
C THR A 21 -1.95 6.95 -18.46
N LYS A 22 -2.59 6.44 -17.39
CA LYS A 22 -3.41 7.26 -16.47
C LYS A 22 -2.71 7.58 -15.16
N VAL A 23 -1.91 6.66 -14.61
CA VAL A 23 -1.34 6.78 -13.25
C VAL A 23 0.11 7.27 -13.29
N PHE A 24 0.98 6.61 -14.04
CA PHE A 24 2.42 6.89 -14.04
C PHE A 24 2.80 8.33 -14.44
N PRO A 25 2.10 9.00 -15.38
CA PRO A 25 2.40 10.39 -15.73
C PRO A 25 2.06 11.39 -14.63
N ARG A 26 1.18 11.02 -13.69
CA ARG A 26 0.75 11.88 -12.56
C ARG A 26 1.60 11.67 -11.31
N MET A 27 2.50 10.69 -11.33
CA MET A 27 3.40 10.43 -10.22
C MET A 27 4.56 11.44 -10.22
N ALA A 28 4.96 11.90 -9.03
CA ALA A 28 6.14 12.76 -8.88
C ALA A 28 7.40 12.08 -9.41
N VAL A 29 8.36 12.86 -9.91
CA VAL A 29 9.65 12.34 -10.38
C VAL A 29 10.59 12.17 -9.18
N ASP A 30 10.46 11.06 -8.47
CA ASP A 30 11.29 10.71 -7.31
C ASP A 30 11.57 9.20 -7.25
N ASN A 31 12.49 8.80 -6.36
CA ASN A 31 12.85 7.39 -6.16
C ASN A 31 11.64 6.53 -5.76
N ILE A 32 10.67 7.10 -5.02
CA ILE A 32 9.47 6.40 -4.60
C ILE A 32 8.63 5.98 -5.81
N SER A 33 8.46 6.89 -6.77
CA SER A 33 7.76 6.60 -8.02
C SER A 33 8.52 5.61 -8.89
N PHE A 34 9.86 5.66 -8.88
CA PHE A 34 10.66 4.66 -9.58
C PHE A 34 10.38 3.26 -9.02
N VAL A 35 10.55 3.07 -7.71
CA VAL A 35 10.26 1.78 -7.04
C VAL A 35 8.81 1.34 -7.26
N ALA A 36 7.84 2.25 -7.19
CA ALA A 36 6.44 1.94 -7.42
C ALA A 36 6.13 1.44 -8.85
N LYS A 37 6.90 1.90 -9.85
CA LYS A 37 6.76 1.51 -11.27
C LYS A 37 7.55 0.24 -11.59
N SER A 38 8.58 -0.05 -10.83
CA SER A 38 9.51 -1.17 -11.07
C SER A 38 9.15 -2.46 -10.34
N ASP A 39 8.37 -2.40 -9.25
CA ASP A 39 7.97 -3.59 -8.50
C ASP A 39 6.68 -4.23 -9.07
N GLU A 40 6.73 -5.54 -9.32
CA GLU A 40 5.66 -6.21 -10.07
C GLU A 40 4.39 -6.39 -9.24
N LEU A 41 4.56 -6.58 -7.93
CA LEU A 41 3.43 -6.73 -7.03
C LEU A 41 2.75 -5.38 -6.77
N ILE A 42 3.51 -4.29 -6.68
CA ILE A 42 2.96 -2.93 -6.58
C ILE A 42 2.20 -2.56 -7.85
N LYS A 43 2.74 -2.88 -9.04
CA LYS A 43 2.01 -2.72 -10.31
C LYS A 43 0.73 -3.54 -10.31
N ALA A 44 0.80 -4.83 -9.96
CA ALA A 44 -0.38 -5.69 -9.91
C ALA A 44 -1.45 -5.16 -8.94
N PHE A 45 -1.03 -4.60 -7.79
CA PHE A 45 -1.92 -3.89 -6.86
C PHE A 45 -2.62 -2.69 -7.51
N GLY A 46 -1.87 -1.81 -8.18
CA GLY A 46 -2.43 -0.66 -8.88
C GLY A 46 -3.42 -1.06 -9.98
N SER A 47 -3.03 -2.06 -10.78
CA SER A 47 -3.84 -2.65 -11.85
C SER A 47 -5.16 -3.25 -11.33
N ARG A 48 -5.12 -4.01 -10.22
CA ARG A 48 -6.33 -4.55 -9.58
C ARG A 48 -7.22 -3.42 -9.05
N TYR A 49 -6.64 -2.40 -8.44
CA TYR A 49 -7.40 -1.28 -7.88
C TYR A 49 -8.19 -0.52 -8.95
N LEU A 50 -7.57 -0.25 -10.11
CA LEU A 50 -8.22 0.41 -11.26
C LEU A 50 -9.34 -0.42 -11.89
N LYS A 51 -9.22 -1.76 -11.90
CA LYS A 51 -10.33 -2.63 -12.38
C LYS A 51 -11.59 -2.48 -11.54
N SER A 52 -11.43 -2.35 -10.23
CA SER A 52 -12.54 -2.21 -9.28
C SER A 52 -13.14 -0.81 -9.24
N HIS A 53 -12.49 0.20 -9.84
CA HIS A 53 -12.78 1.62 -9.62
C HIS A 53 -12.52 2.44 -10.89
N ARG A 54 -13.60 2.82 -11.60
CA ARG A 54 -13.51 3.45 -12.93
C ARG A 54 -13.46 4.99 -12.88
N GLU A 55 -13.67 5.61 -11.73
CA GLU A 55 -13.78 7.06 -11.61
C GLU A 55 -12.43 7.79 -11.68
N LYS A 56 -12.41 8.95 -12.37
CA LYS A 56 -11.19 9.74 -12.59
C LYS A 56 -10.48 10.20 -11.30
N HIS A 57 -11.22 10.45 -10.22
CA HIS A 57 -10.65 10.89 -8.95
C HIS A 57 -9.84 9.78 -8.25
N LEU A 58 -10.13 8.51 -8.56
CA LEU A 58 -9.48 7.36 -7.95
C LEU A 58 -8.07 7.11 -8.51
N VAL A 59 -7.71 7.75 -9.63
CA VAL A 59 -6.33 7.81 -10.14
C VAL A 59 -5.37 8.44 -9.11
N HIS A 60 -5.83 9.47 -8.38
CA HIS A 60 -5.02 10.06 -7.31
C HIS A 60 -4.88 9.08 -6.13
N VAL A 61 -5.97 8.39 -5.78
CA VAL A 61 -5.98 7.43 -4.68
C VAL A 61 -5.05 6.25 -4.96
N VAL A 62 -5.11 5.66 -6.16
CA VAL A 62 -4.21 4.56 -6.54
C VAL A 62 -2.75 5.03 -6.57
N THR A 63 -2.49 6.24 -7.06
CA THR A 63 -1.14 6.85 -7.04
C THR A 63 -0.59 6.92 -5.62
N GLN A 64 -1.37 7.43 -4.67
CA GLN A 64 -0.97 7.52 -3.27
C GLN A 64 -0.75 6.15 -2.65
N LYS A 65 -1.63 5.16 -2.94
CA LYS A 65 -1.49 3.79 -2.43
C LYS A 65 -0.23 3.10 -2.94
N MET A 66 0.03 3.16 -4.25
CA MET A 66 1.25 2.59 -4.85
C MET A 66 2.51 3.23 -4.27
N ARG A 67 2.52 4.57 -4.14
CA ARG A 67 3.64 5.29 -3.52
C ARG A 67 3.81 4.96 -2.04
N THR A 68 2.73 4.67 -1.32
CA THR A 68 2.81 4.25 0.09
C THR A 68 3.43 2.87 0.21
N LEU A 69 3.05 1.92 -0.66
CA LEU A 69 3.67 0.59 -0.72
C LEU A 69 5.16 0.68 -1.10
N ALA A 70 5.51 1.56 -2.05
CA ALA A 70 6.91 1.79 -2.41
C ALA A 70 7.73 2.39 -1.28
N ARG A 71 7.18 3.33 -0.50
CA ARG A 71 7.84 3.84 0.72
C ARG A 71 8.10 2.73 1.72
N LEU A 72 7.13 1.84 1.92
CA LEU A 72 7.32 0.69 2.80
C LEU A 72 8.45 -0.22 2.29
N LEU A 73 8.45 -0.57 1.00
CA LEU A 73 9.51 -1.40 0.41
C LEU A 73 10.89 -0.76 0.55
N ILE A 74 11.01 0.55 0.29
CA ILE A 74 12.28 1.28 0.48
C ILE A 74 12.74 1.19 1.94
N GLN A 75 11.85 1.38 2.91
CA GLN A 75 12.21 1.25 4.33
C GLN A 75 12.62 -0.18 4.71
N MET A 76 11.93 -1.18 4.17
CA MET A 76 12.30 -2.59 4.36
C MET A 76 13.69 -2.90 3.80
N GLN A 77 14.03 -2.35 2.63
CA GLN A 77 15.35 -2.49 2.00
C GLN A 77 16.47 -1.84 2.80
N LEU A 78 16.19 -0.69 3.45
CA LEU A 78 17.17 -0.03 4.31
C LEU A 78 17.49 -0.86 5.55
N GLU A 79 16.48 -1.48 6.15
CA GLU A 79 16.63 -2.29 7.36
C GLU A 79 17.13 -3.72 7.07
N TYR A 80 16.80 -4.27 5.90
CA TYR A 80 17.20 -5.61 5.47
C TYR A 80 17.53 -5.64 3.96
N PRO A 81 18.78 -5.35 3.58
CA PRO A 81 19.19 -5.16 2.18
C PRO A 81 19.02 -6.36 1.25
N SER A 82 18.81 -7.57 1.78
CA SER A 82 18.58 -8.76 0.97
C SER A 82 17.20 -8.78 0.29
N ILE A 83 16.22 -8.02 0.82
CA ILE A 83 14.89 -7.87 0.21
C ILE A 83 15.02 -6.98 -1.03
N LYS A 84 14.51 -7.45 -2.17
CA LYS A 84 14.50 -6.66 -3.43
C LYS A 84 13.10 -6.28 -3.88
N THR A 85 12.13 -7.14 -3.63
CA THR A 85 10.74 -6.97 -4.09
C THR A 85 9.76 -6.97 -2.93
N LEU A 86 8.58 -6.38 -3.13
CA LEU A 86 7.51 -6.41 -2.13
C LEU A 86 7.04 -7.85 -1.85
N GLN A 87 7.13 -8.75 -2.84
CA GLN A 87 6.77 -10.16 -2.66
C GLN A 87 7.71 -10.87 -1.67
N GLU A 88 9.01 -10.57 -1.68
CA GLU A 88 9.97 -11.13 -0.72
C GLU A 88 9.72 -10.67 0.72
N CYS A 89 9.02 -9.54 0.90
CA CYS A 89 8.55 -9.11 2.21
C CYS A 89 7.43 -10.02 2.75
N LEU A 90 6.67 -10.70 1.90
CA LEU A 90 5.47 -11.47 2.28
C LEU A 90 5.80 -12.84 2.87
N VAL A 91 6.69 -12.85 3.86
CA VAL A 91 7.13 -14.03 4.60
C VAL A 91 6.84 -13.81 6.10
N PRO A 92 6.33 -14.80 6.84
CA PRO A 92 5.97 -14.61 8.26
C PRO A 92 7.11 -14.07 9.13
N LYS A 93 8.34 -14.50 8.84
CA LYS A 93 9.56 -14.04 9.52
C LYS A 93 9.78 -12.53 9.43
N HIS A 94 9.27 -11.88 8.39
CA HIS A 94 9.44 -10.44 8.18
C HIS A 94 8.31 -9.61 8.83
N PHE A 95 7.36 -10.23 9.54
CA PHE A 95 6.22 -9.51 10.12
C PHE A 95 6.65 -8.37 11.06
N ASP A 96 7.55 -8.64 12.00
CA ASP A 96 8.03 -7.62 12.94
C ASP A 96 8.77 -6.48 12.21
N LEU A 97 9.51 -6.83 11.16
CA LEU A 97 10.19 -5.88 10.30
C LEU A 97 9.19 -4.99 9.53
N ILE A 98 8.11 -5.58 9.00
CA ILE A 98 7.02 -4.85 8.34
C ILE A 98 6.37 -3.87 9.33
N VAL A 99 6.12 -4.30 10.57
CA VAL A 99 5.56 -3.45 11.62
C VAL A 99 6.50 -2.27 11.92
N LYS A 100 7.80 -2.54 12.13
CA LYS A 100 8.82 -1.50 12.37
C LYS A 100 8.89 -0.48 11.22
N CYS A 101 8.97 -0.96 9.98
CA CYS A 101 9.04 -0.10 8.80
C CYS A 101 7.74 0.71 8.64
N THR A 102 6.60 0.11 8.96
CA THR A 102 5.29 0.81 8.92
C THR A 102 5.23 1.94 9.94
N LYS A 103 5.70 1.73 11.17
CA LYS A 103 5.80 2.79 12.19
C LYS A 103 6.66 3.95 11.68
N THR A 104 7.79 3.64 11.06
CA THR A 104 8.71 4.62 10.47
C THR A 104 8.04 5.41 9.33
N VAL A 105 7.39 4.72 8.38
CA VAL A 105 6.65 5.37 7.27
C VAL A 105 5.50 6.25 7.77
N ALA A 106 4.86 5.87 8.88
CA ALA A 106 3.80 6.65 9.51
C ALA A 106 4.30 7.82 10.37
N GLY A 107 5.63 8.01 10.48
CA GLY A 107 6.25 9.05 11.29
C GLY A 107 5.99 8.86 12.78
N TYR A 108 6.13 7.63 13.27
CA TYR A 108 6.00 7.33 14.69
C TYR A 108 7.14 7.97 15.50
N ASP A 109 6.77 8.73 16.53
CA ASP A 109 7.68 9.37 17.48
C ASP A 109 7.76 8.51 18.75
N ILE A 110 8.92 7.86 18.95
CA ILE A 110 9.18 6.98 20.10
C ILE A 110 9.08 7.76 21.42
N SER A 111 9.47 9.04 21.43
CA SER A 111 9.52 9.84 22.66
C SER A 111 8.13 10.21 23.18
N LYS A 112 7.15 10.32 22.28
CA LYS A 112 5.77 10.72 22.59
C LYS A 112 4.77 9.57 22.49
N ASP A 113 5.19 8.42 21.99
CA ASP A 113 4.32 7.29 21.61
C ASP A 113 3.16 7.75 20.71
N LEU A 114 3.48 8.56 19.70
CA LEU A 114 2.48 9.16 18.79
C LEU A 114 2.86 8.98 17.33
N TYR A 115 1.86 8.73 16.48
CA TYR A 115 2.02 8.72 15.03
C TYR A 115 1.83 10.12 14.43
N GLY A 116 2.73 10.49 13.51
CA GLY A 116 2.53 11.64 12.62
C GLY A 116 1.28 11.45 11.77
N ALA A 117 1.15 10.29 11.12
CA ALA A 117 0.03 9.95 10.24
C ALA A 117 -0.58 8.57 10.57
N PRO A 118 -1.36 8.43 11.65
CA PRO A 118 -1.91 7.14 12.06
C PRO A 118 -2.87 6.51 11.02
N SER A 119 -3.48 7.32 10.14
CA SER A 119 -4.28 6.79 9.03
C SER A 119 -3.46 5.97 8.01
N VAL A 120 -2.15 6.22 7.90
CA VAL A 120 -1.24 5.49 7.00
C VAL A 120 -1.04 4.06 7.51
N VAL A 121 -0.90 3.89 8.82
CA VAL A 121 -0.78 2.57 9.49
C VAL A 121 -1.95 1.66 9.13
N LEU A 122 -3.19 2.16 9.30
CA LEU A 122 -4.41 1.39 9.00
C LEU A 122 -4.49 1.02 7.51
N LYS A 123 -4.09 1.96 6.64
CA LYS A 123 -4.08 1.74 5.18
C LYS A 123 -3.06 0.68 4.80
N ILE A 124 -1.86 0.69 5.39
CA ILE A 124 -0.79 -0.26 5.04
C ILE A 124 -1.21 -1.70 5.33
N GLY A 125 -1.76 -1.99 6.51
CA GLY A 125 -2.22 -3.35 6.82
C GLY A 125 -3.23 -3.88 5.80
N ASN A 126 -4.24 -3.07 5.47
CA ASN A 126 -5.23 -3.43 4.46
C ASN A 126 -4.66 -3.58 3.04
N MET A 127 -3.66 -2.77 2.68
CA MET A 127 -2.99 -2.90 1.38
C MET A 127 -2.10 -4.14 1.33
N LEU A 128 -1.40 -4.49 2.40
CA LEU A 128 -0.58 -5.70 2.48
C LEU A 128 -1.41 -6.97 2.38
N LYS A 129 -2.59 -7.02 3.02
CA LYS A 129 -3.54 -8.14 2.84
C LYS A 129 -3.95 -8.32 1.38
N GLN A 130 -4.28 -7.21 0.70
CA GLN A 130 -4.58 -7.24 -0.74
C GLN A 130 -3.37 -7.67 -1.57
N CYS A 131 -2.15 -7.25 -1.20
CA CYS A 131 -0.93 -7.70 -1.86
C CYS A 131 -0.72 -9.20 -1.69
N CYS A 132 -1.02 -9.78 -0.52
CA CYS A 132 -0.98 -11.23 -0.31
C CYS A 132 -1.98 -11.94 -1.24
N ASP A 133 -3.23 -11.47 -1.31
CA ASP A 133 -4.24 -12.04 -2.21
C ASP A 133 -3.79 -12.00 -3.68
N ILE A 134 -3.15 -10.90 -4.09
CA ILE A 134 -2.64 -10.74 -5.47
C ILE A 134 -1.46 -11.65 -5.73
N ALA A 135 -0.51 -11.74 -4.79
CA ALA A 135 0.66 -12.59 -4.92
C ALA A 135 0.27 -14.06 -5.01
N GLU A 136 -0.67 -14.50 -4.16
CA GLU A 136 -1.24 -15.85 -4.23
C GLU A 136 -1.94 -16.09 -5.57
N PHE A 137 -2.81 -15.17 -6.01
CA PHE A 137 -3.49 -15.29 -7.29
C PHE A 137 -2.51 -15.38 -8.47
N ASN A 138 -1.48 -14.53 -8.50
CA ASN A 138 -0.48 -14.54 -9.58
C ASN A 138 0.32 -15.85 -9.58
N LEU A 139 0.68 -16.36 -8.41
CA LEU A 139 1.37 -17.65 -8.27
C LEU A 139 0.51 -18.79 -8.81
N LEU A 140 -0.77 -18.84 -8.44
CA LEU A 140 -1.72 -19.85 -8.92
C LEU A 140 -2.03 -19.72 -10.41
N LYS A 141 -2.08 -18.49 -10.94
CA LYS A 141 -2.32 -18.27 -12.38
C LYS A 141 -1.16 -18.72 -13.25
N HIS A 142 0.06 -18.73 -12.72
CA HIS A 142 1.28 -19.08 -13.44
C HIS A 142 1.77 -20.50 -13.17
N CYS A 143 1.04 -21.32 -12.41
CA CYS A 143 1.39 -22.72 -12.24
C CYS A 143 1.08 -23.52 -13.51
N ASN A 144 2.01 -24.39 -13.91
CA ASN A 144 1.81 -25.28 -15.04
C ASN A 144 0.91 -26.44 -14.61
N ASN A 145 -0.12 -26.74 -15.40
CA ASN A 145 -1.01 -27.88 -15.22
C ASN A 145 -1.71 -27.96 -13.84
N LEU A 146 -2.03 -26.82 -13.22
CA LEU A 146 -2.73 -26.74 -11.92
C LEU A 146 -1.97 -27.34 -10.73
N THR A 147 -0.70 -27.72 -10.92
CA THR A 147 0.16 -28.26 -9.87
C THR A 147 1.25 -27.26 -9.53
N LEU A 148 1.36 -26.93 -8.23
CA LEU A 148 2.47 -26.13 -7.73
C LEU A 148 3.67 -27.05 -7.52
N ASP A 149 4.85 -26.62 -7.96
CA ASP A 149 6.09 -27.26 -7.53
C ASP A 149 6.33 -27.03 -6.02
N GLU A 150 7.31 -27.75 -5.45
CA GLU A 150 7.58 -27.68 -4.01
C GLU A 150 7.97 -26.26 -3.55
N ALA A 151 8.73 -25.53 -4.38
CA ALA A 151 9.16 -24.16 -4.09
C ALA A 151 7.99 -23.17 -4.14
N GLN A 152 7.12 -23.28 -5.14
CA GLN A 152 5.89 -22.51 -5.29
C GLN A 152 4.91 -22.82 -4.15
N SER A 153 4.76 -24.09 -3.77
CA SER A 153 3.93 -24.49 -2.62
C SER A 153 4.43 -23.87 -1.32
N SER A 154 5.75 -23.88 -1.09
CA SER A 154 6.35 -23.23 0.09
C SER A 154 6.11 -21.71 0.09
N THR A 155 6.23 -21.08 -1.08
CA THR A 155 6.00 -19.64 -1.27
C THR A 155 4.53 -19.29 -1.03
N GLN A 156 3.60 -20.09 -1.56
CA GLN A 156 2.17 -19.91 -1.34
C GLN A 156 1.84 -19.98 0.15
N LYS A 157 2.34 -21.01 0.85
CA LYS A 157 2.14 -21.16 2.30
C LYS A 157 2.69 -19.96 3.06
N ALA A 158 3.86 -19.44 2.69
CA ALA A 158 4.42 -18.23 3.30
C ALA A 158 3.49 -17.01 3.12
N ILE A 159 2.96 -16.80 1.92
CA ILE A 159 2.03 -15.70 1.61
C ILE A 159 0.74 -15.83 2.43
N ILE A 160 0.11 -17.01 2.43
CA ILE A 160 -1.13 -17.28 3.19
C ILE A 160 -0.91 -17.07 4.70
N ASN A 161 0.19 -17.59 5.23
CA ASN A 161 0.52 -17.45 6.65
C ASN A 161 0.76 -15.98 7.01
N THR A 162 1.49 -15.24 6.16
CA THR A 162 1.73 -13.80 6.37
C THR A 162 0.42 -13.03 6.39
N ARG A 163 -0.49 -13.31 5.44
CA ARG A 163 -1.82 -12.69 5.40
C ARG A 163 -2.62 -12.98 6.68
N SER A 164 -2.59 -14.21 7.15
CA SER A 164 -3.25 -14.64 8.40
C SER A 164 -2.70 -13.91 9.62
N ILE A 165 -1.37 -13.77 9.71
CA ILE A 165 -0.72 -13.01 10.79
C ILE A 165 -1.11 -11.53 10.72
N ILE A 166 -1.11 -10.90 9.55
CA ILE A 166 -1.55 -9.50 9.39
C ILE A 166 -3.02 -9.35 9.82
N GLU A 167 -3.91 -10.25 9.41
CA GLU A 167 -5.32 -10.17 9.82
C GLU A 167 -5.50 -10.22 11.34
N LYS A 168 -4.74 -11.09 12.02
CA LYS A 168 -4.90 -11.34 13.45
C LYS A 168 -4.14 -10.37 14.34
N GLN A 169 -2.91 -10.02 13.96
CA GLN A 169 -1.95 -9.36 14.85
C GLN A 169 -1.79 -7.86 14.55
N TRP A 170 -2.12 -7.40 13.35
CA TRP A 170 -1.88 -6.01 12.95
C TRP A 170 -2.56 -4.98 13.86
N SER A 171 -3.74 -5.30 14.38
CA SER A 171 -4.46 -4.39 15.25
C SER A 171 -3.75 -4.17 16.58
N TYR A 172 -3.20 -5.24 17.16
CA TYR A 172 -2.49 -5.23 18.43
C TYR A 172 -1.14 -4.51 18.34
N GLU A 173 -0.44 -4.63 17.22
CA GLU A 173 0.91 -4.05 17.07
C GLU A 173 0.90 -2.54 16.81
N VAL A 174 -0.08 -2.07 16.04
CA VAL A 174 -0.04 -0.72 15.48
C VAL A 174 -1.39 -0.01 15.42
N SER A 175 -2.52 -0.73 15.35
CA SER A 175 -3.80 -0.07 15.02
C SER A 175 -4.62 0.38 16.23
N THR A 176 -4.54 -0.29 17.38
CA THR A 176 -5.27 0.12 18.60
C THR A 176 -4.81 1.48 19.09
N ASN A 177 -3.50 1.74 19.11
CA ASN A 177 -2.95 3.05 19.49
C ASN A 177 -3.20 4.09 18.39
N ALA A 178 -2.94 3.76 17.12
CA ALA A 178 -3.20 4.65 16.00
C ALA A 178 -4.69 5.06 15.89
N SER A 179 -5.63 4.16 16.16
CA SER A 179 -7.07 4.47 16.12
C SER A 179 -7.49 5.40 17.25
N LYS A 180 -6.98 5.19 18.47
CA LYS A 180 -7.19 6.12 19.60
C LYS A 180 -6.67 7.51 19.28
N GLU A 181 -5.48 7.60 18.68
CA GLU A 181 -4.90 8.88 18.26
C GLU A 181 -5.71 9.58 17.17
N ILE A 182 -6.23 8.85 16.18
CA ILE A 182 -7.11 9.43 15.15
C ILE A 182 -8.35 10.04 15.80
N LEU A 183 -8.96 9.33 16.75
CA LEU A 183 -10.11 9.83 17.50
C LEU A 183 -9.74 11.07 18.33
N GLN A 184 -8.64 11.03 19.07
CA GLN A 184 -8.17 12.19 19.85
C GLN A 184 -7.87 13.41 18.97
N LYS A 185 -7.19 13.24 17.82
CA LYS A 185 -6.94 14.32 16.86
C LYS A 185 -8.24 14.90 16.29
N LYS A 186 -9.26 14.08 16.08
CA LYS A 186 -10.59 14.53 15.64
C LYS A 186 -11.31 15.32 16.73
N TRP A 187 -11.20 14.89 18.00
CA TRP A 187 -11.79 15.57 19.16
C TRP A 187 -11.10 16.90 19.47
N ASN A 188 -9.77 16.92 19.40
CA ASN A 188 -8.96 18.11 19.69
C ASN A 188 -8.95 19.13 18.54
N LYS A 189 -9.66 18.87 17.43
CA LYS A 189 -9.80 19.84 16.35
C LYS A 189 -10.69 20.98 16.86
N PRO A 190 -10.21 22.23 16.95
CA PRO A 190 -11.01 23.33 17.47
C PRO A 190 -12.28 23.46 16.63
N ALA A 191 -13.42 23.46 17.31
CA ALA A 191 -14.68 23.79 16.66
C ALA A 191 -14.59 25.27 16.24
N PHE A 192 -14.65 25.53 14.93
CA PHE A 192 -14.87 26.89 14.43
C PHE A 192 -16.31 27.27 14.80
N LEU A 193 -16.48 27.79 16.01
CA LEU A 193 -17.70 28.48 16.38
C LEU A 193 -17.72 29.78 15.57
N PRO A 194 -18.81 30.08 14.83
CA PRO A 194 -18.94 31.37 14.17
C PRO A 194 -18.82 32.45 15.23
N LEU A 195 -18.03 33.48 14.94
CA LEU A 195 -17.90 34.62 15.85
C LEU A 195 -19.26 35.32 15.95
N THR A 196 -19.50 36.02 17.06
CA THR A 196 -20.73 36.81 17.23
C THR A 196 -20.91 37.80 16.07
N SER A 197 -19.83 38.31 15.49
CA SER A 197 -19.82 39.12 14.27
C SER A 197 -20.37 38.39 13.05
N ASP A 198 -20.04 37.12 12.86
CA ASP A 198 -20.49 36.30 11.72
C ASP A 198 -22.00 36.02 11.84
N ILE A 199 -22.48 35.80 13.06
CA ILE A 199 -23.91 35.61 13.36
C ILE A 199 -24.69 36.91 13.14
N GLN A 200 -24.13 38.05 13.54
CA GLN A 200 -24.73 39.37 13.30
C GLN A 200 -24.78 39.71 11.81
N LEU A 201 -23.72 39.42 11.06
CA LEU A 201 -23.68 39.61 9.61
C LEU A 201 -24.77 38.77 8.92
N PHE A 202 -24.91 37.49 9.31
CA PHE A 202 -25.94 36.61 8.78
C PHE A 202 -27.36 37.11 9.11
N ARG A 203 -27.58 37.55 10.36
CA ARG A 203 -28.88 38.11 10.79
C ARG A 203 -29.27 39.37 10.03
N ASN A 204 -28.31 40.22 9.67
CA ASN A 204 -28.58 41.47 8.95
C ASN A 204 -28.80 41.28 7.44
N HIS A 205 -28.51 40.08 6.92
CA HIS A 205 -28.76 39.69 5.52
C HIS A 205 -30.04 38.86 5.32
N LEU A 206 -30.78 38.57 6.40
CA LEU A 206 -32.13 37.98 6.40
C LEU A 206 -33.18 39.05 6.69
#